data_AF-A0A354HFB4-F1
#
_entry.id   AF-A0A354HFB4-F1
#
_cell.length_a   1.000
_cell.length_b   1.000
_cell.length_c   1.000
_cell.angle_alpha   90.00
_cell.angle_beta   90.00
_cell.angle_gamma   90.00
#
_symmetry.space_group_name_H-M   'P 1'
#
loop_
_entity.id
_entity.type
_entity.pdbx_description
1 polymer ?
#
loop_
_entity_poly.entity_id
_entity_poly.type
_entity_poly.pdbx_seq_one_letter_code
_entity_poly.pdbx_strand_id
1 'polypeptide(L)'
;MTRREKNVIITKINEWLERELVAEDESVEQEAPTPTQPPEMLTLKECAETVKGLSEHTVRQLVLQGKLPYIRTGAGKNGKILVNKAALLAYVGGGAA
;
A
#
# COMPACT_ATOMS: atom_id res chain seq x y z
N MET A 1 -24.09 7.15 43.47
CA MET A 1 -23.71 8.06 42.37
C MET A 1 -24.94 8.56 41.64
N THR A 2 -25.17 9.85 41.63
CA THR A 2 -26.27 10.46 40.87
C THR A 2 -25.95 10.49 39.37
N ARG A 3 -26.96 10.53 38.49
CA ARG A 3 -26.76 10.64 37.03
C ARG A 3 -25.94 11.87 36.66
N ARG A 4 -26.04 12.93 37.47
CA ARG A 4 -25.25 14.16 37.35
C ARG A 4 -23.76 13.91 37.57
N GLU A 5 -23.39 13.20 38.63
CA GLU A 5 -21.99 12.83 38.91
C GLU A 5 -21.39 11.98 37.78
N LYS A 6 -22.16 11.02 37.24
CA LYS A 6 -21.72 10.21 36.10
C LYS A 6 -21.43 11.06 34.86
N ASN A 7 -22.32 12.01 34.54
CA ASN A 7 -22.13 12.89 33.38
C ASN A 7 -20.89 13.78 33.53
N VAL A 8 -20.63 14.30 34.74
CA VAL A 8 -19.43 15.12 35.02
C VAL A 8 -18.14 14.31 34.85
N ILE A 9 -18.17 13.02 35.20
CA ILE A 9 -17.02 12.14 35.00
C ILE A 9 -16.80 11.89 33.50
N ILE A 10 -17.87 11.63 32.74
CA ILE A 10 -17.79 11.39 31.30
C ILE A 10 -17.22 12.61 30.56
N THR A 11 -17.68 13.83 30.89
CA THR A 11 -17.16 15.05 30.24
C THR A 11 -15.66 15.24 30.50
N LYS A 12 -15.20 14.97 31.74
CA LYS A 12 -13.78 15.06 32.09
C LYS A 12 -12.92 14.02 31.37
N ILE A 13 -13.44 12.81 31.18
CA ILE A 13 -12.74 11.75 30.46
C ILE A 13 -12.61 12.12 28.98
N ASN A 14 -13.67 12.65 28.36
CA ASN A 14 -13.62 13.08 26.97
C ASN A 14 -12.64 14.24 26.76
N GLU A 15 -12.69 15.27 27.63
CA GLU A 15 -11.73 16.39 27.58
C GLU A 15 -10.27 15.92 27.76
N TRP A 16 -10.04 14.94 28.63
CA TRP A 16 -8.72 14.34 28.81
C TRP A 16 -8.25 13.57 27.57
N LEU A 17 -9.15 12.79 26.94
CA LEU A 17 -8.87 12.08 25.71
C LEU A 17 -8.58 13.03 24.55
N GLU A 18 -9.38 14.09 24.38
CA GLU A 18 -9.18 15.13 23.35
C GLU A 18 -7.86 15.91 23.54
N ARG A 19 -7.37 16.03 24.78
CA ARG A 19 -6.10 16.70 25.05
C ARG A 19 -4.88 15.81 24.77
N GLU A 20 -4.98 14.51 25.03
CA GLU A 20 -3.89 13.55 24.84
C GLU A 20 -3.82 13.05 23.39
N LEU A 21 -4.98 12.88 22.74
CA LEU A 21 -5.05 12.73 21.29
C LEU A 21 -5.05 14.11 20.64
N VAL A 22 -3.87 14.56 20.21
CA VAL A 22 -3.78 15.53 19.11
C VAL A 22 -4.67 15.00 17.98
N ALA A 23 -5.71 15.76 17.64
CA ALA A 23 -6.70 15.39 16.64
C ALA A 23 -6.05 14.97 15.31
N GLU A 24 -5.92 13.66 15.11
CA GLU A 24 -5.96 13.03 13.79
C GLU A 24 -7.43 12.92 13.37
N ASP A 25 -8.15 14.05 13.36
CA ASP A 25 -9.42 14.14 12.66
C ASP A 25 -9.11 14.52 11.21
N GLU A 26 -8.87 13.51 10.36
CA GLU A 26 -9.38 13.57 8.99
C GLU A 26 -9.96 12.21 8.61
N SER A 27 -11.29 12.20 8.56
CA SER A 27 -12.15 11.44 7.65
C SER A 27 -11.91 9.94 7.50
N VAL A 28 -12.86 9.17 8.05
CA VAL A 28 -13.30 7.90 7.44
C VAL A 28 -13.97 8.24 6.09
N GLU A 29 -13.17 8.68 5.12
CA GLU A 29 -13.53 8.55 3.72
C GLU A 29 -13.36 7.07 3.37
N GLN A 30 -14.48 6.46 3.00
CA GLN A 30 -14.47 5.18 2.31
C GLN A 30 -13.40 5.24 1.22
N GLU A 31 -12.37 4.38 1.30
CA GLU A 31 -11.33 4.24 0.28
C GLU A 31 -11.96 3.80 -1.05
N ALA A 32 -12.53 4.76 -1.79
CA ALA A 32 -12.53 4.71 -3.23
C ALA A 32 -11.08 4.99 -3.66
N PRO A 33 -10.45 4.11 -4.45
CA PRO A 33 -9.04 4.26 -4.80
C PRO A 33 -8.88 5.52 -5.65
N THR A 34 -8.35 6.58 -5.04
CA THR A 34 -7.94 7.80 -5.72
C THR A 34 -6.71 7.48 -6.59
N PRO A 35 -6.76 7.62 -7.93
CA PRO A 35 -5.58 7.43 -8.76
C PRO A 35 -4.81 8.75 -8.78
N THR A 36 -4.02 9.05 -7.74
CA THR A 36 -3.33 10.37 -7.64
C THR A 36 -1.80 10.29 -7.65
N GLN A 37 -1.22 9.14 -7.98
CA GLN A 37 0.16 9.10 -8.45
C GLN A 37 0.21 8.29 -9.76
N PRO A 38 0.94 8.76 -10.79
CA PRO A 38 1.15 7.94 -11.98
C PRO A 38 1.75 6.61 -11.51
N PRO A 39 1.23 5.46 -11.98
CA PRO A 39 1.73 4.17 -11.55
C PRO A 39 3.22 4.08 -11.83
N GLU A 40 4.03 3.97 -10.79
CA GLU A 40 5.48 3.82 -10.91
C GLU A 40 5.77 2.46 -11.56
N MET A 41 6.10 2.50 -12.85
CA MET A 41 6.44 1.35 -13.65
C MET A 41 7.94 1.09 -13.54
N LEU A 42 8.33 -0.04 -12.95
CA LEU A 42 9.73 -0.45 -12.80
C LEU A 42 10.10 -1.48 -13.86
N THR A 43 11.31 -1.35 -14.37
CA THR A 43 11.97 -2.40 -15.15
C THR A 43 12.45 -3.53 -14.24
N LEU A 44 12.70 -4.72 -14.81
CA LEU A 44 13.23 -5.87 -14.07
C LEU A 44 14.46 -5.57 -13.20
N LYS A 45 15.34 -4.66 -13.65
CA LYS A 45 16.56 -4.28 -12.92
C LYS A 45 16.22 -3.50 -11.65
N GLU A 46 15.37 -2.49 -11.81
CA GLU A 46 14.87 -1.67 -10.71
C GLU A 46 14.03 -2.51 -9.73
N CYS A 47 13.31 -3.52 -10.21
CA CYS A 47 12.58 -4.47 -9.35
C CYS A 47 13.52 -5.23 -8.41
N ALA A 48 14.66 -5.71 -8.94
CA ALA A 48 15.67 -6.43 -8.16
C ALA A 48 16.39 -5.52 -7.15
N GLU A 49 16.57 -4.24 -7.48
CA GLU A 49 17.13 -3.24 -6.56
C GLU A 49 16.14 -2.85 -5.45
N THR A 50 14.85 -2.75 -5.79
CA THR A 50 13.78 -2.33 -4.86
C THR A 50 13.48 -3.41 -3.82
N VAL A 51 13.48 -4.69 -4.22
CA VAL A 51 13.22 -5.81 -3.32
C VAL A 51 14.50 -6.60 -3.09
N LYS A 52 15.14 -6.36 -1.93
CA LYS A 52 16.31 -7.11 -1.49
C LYS A 52 15.99 -8.61 -1.41
N GLY A 53 16.60 -9.42 -2.27
CA GLY A 53 16.44 -10.88 -2.31
C GLY A 53 15.74 -11.43 -3.55
N LEU A 54 15.19 -10.59 -4.44
CA LEU A 54 14.69 -11.02 -5.75
C LEU A 54 15.74 -10.79 -6.84
N SER A 55 16.02 -11.84 -7.63
CA SER A 55 16.87 -11.71 -8.83
C SER A 55 16.03 -11.28 -10.05
N GLU A 56 16.67 -10.64 -11.03
CA GLU A 56 16.03 -10.31 -12.32
C GLU A 56 15.42 -11.54 -13.00
N HIS A 57 16.08 -12.70 -12.87
CA HIS A 57 15.59 -13.96 -13.42
C HIS A 57 14.31 -14.42 -12.73
N THR A 58 14.26 -14.33 -11.40
CA THR A 58 13.08 -14.71 -10.62
C THR A 58 11.89 -13.82 -10.98
N VAL A 59 12.08 -12.51 -11.10
CA VAL A 59 11.02 -11.57 -11.51
C VAL A 59 10.53 -11.90 -12.92
N ARG A 60 11.42 -12.24 -13.85
CA ARG A 60 11.04 -12.69 -15.20
C ARG A 60 10.21 -13.97 -15.16
N GLN A 61 10.59 -14.95 -14.34
CA GLN A 61 9.83 -16.19 -14.18
C GLN A 61 8.43 -15.92 -13.60
N LEU A 62 8.31 -15.03 -12.62
CA LEU A 62 7.01 -14.66 -12.03
C LEU A 62 6.08 -14.00 -13.05
N VAL A 63 6.63 -13.17 -13.92
CA VAL A 63 5.90 -12.55 -15.04
C VAL A 63 5.45 -13.60 -16.06
N LEU A 64 6.32 -14.55 -16.43
CA LEU A 64 5.97 -15.65 -17.34
C LEU A 64 4.92 -16.59 -16.75
N GLN A 65 4.94 -16.79 -15.43
CA GLN A 65 3.93 -17.56 -14.69
C GLN A 65 2.59 -16.80 -14.54
N GLY A 66 2.52 -15.53 -14.97
CA GLY A 66 1.30 -14.73 -14.89
C GLY A 66 0.93 -14.25 -13.49
N LYS A 67 1.85 -14.32 -12.52
CA LYS A 67 1.59 -13.96 -11.12
C LYS A 67 1.65 -12.45 -10.86
N LEU A 68 2.25 -11.69 -11.77
CA LEU A 68 2.34 -10.24 -11.69
C LEU A 68 1.81 -9.55 -12.95
N PRO A 69 1.05 -8.45 -12.79
CA PRO A 69 0.64 -7.62 -13.92
C PRO A 69 1.86 -6.91 -14.53
N TYR A 70 2.00 -7.00 -15.85
CA TYR A 70 3.14 -6.43 -16.56
C TYR A 70 2.73 -5.81 -17.89
N ILE A 71 3.51 -4.81 -18.31
CA ILE A 71 3.42 -4.20 -19.63
C ILE A 71 4.71 -4.54 -20.38
N ARG A 72 4.55 -4.97 -21.63
CA ARG A 72 5.69 -5.24 -22.51
C ARG A 72 5.89 -4.07 -23.46
N THR A 73 6.99 -3.35 -23.28
CA THR A 73 7.34 -2.20 -24.12
C THR A 73 8.38 -2.64 -25.15
N GLY A 74 7.94 -2.81 -26.40
CA GLY A 74 8.79 -3.14 -27.55
C GLY A 74 8.25 -4.32 -28.38
N ALA A 75 8.54 -4.31 -29.68
CA ALA A 75 8.15 -5.37 -30.59
C ALA A 75 9.06 -6.60 -30.42
N GLY A 76 8.51 -7.68 -29.86
CA GLY A 76 9.13 -9.02 -29.88
C GLY A 76 9.48 -9.64 -28.51
N LYS A 77 10.05 -10.85 -28.59
CA LYS A 77 10.37 -11.73 -27.44
C LYS A 77 11.43 -11.18 -26.47
N ASN A 78 12.13 -10.10 -26.84
CA ASN A 78 13.13 -9.43 -26.03
C ASN A 78 12.71 -8.01 -25.60
N GLY A 79 11.45 -7.62 -25.83
CA GLY A 79 10.92 -6.32 -25.37
C GLY A 79 11.09 -6.16 -23.85
N LYS A 80 11.24 -4.90 -23.40
CA LYS A 80 11.38 -4.58 -21.99
C LYS A 80 10.08 -4.92 -21.27
N ILE A 81 10.21 -5.43 -20.04
CA ILE A 81 9.08 -5.72 -19.18
C ILE A 81 9.06 -4.64 -18.11
N LEU A 82 7.92 -3.97 -18.02
CA LEU A 82 7.60 -3.01 -16.97
C LEU A 82 6.59 -3.64 -16.03
N VAL A 83 6.83 -3.54 -14.74
CA VAL A 83 5.97 -4.06 -13.68
C VAL A 83 5.62 -2.91 -12.75
N ASN A 84 4.38 -2.86 -12.28
CA ASN A 84 3.96 -1.83 -11.33
C ASN A 84 4.62 -2.08 -9.96
N LYS A 85 5.24 -1.05 -9.37
CA LYS A 85 5.86 -1.11 -8.04
C LYS A 85 4.91 -1.60 -6.96
N ALA A 86 3.67 -1.11 -6.98
CA ALA A 86 2.66 -1.46 -5.99
C ALA A 86 2.31 -2.95 -6.05
N ALA A 87 2.21 -3.51 -7.26
CA ALA A 87 1.93 -4.93 -7.46
C ALA A 87 3.09 -5.83 -6.98
N LEU A 88 4.34 -5.38 -7.16
CA LEU A 88 5.52 -6.09 -6.64
C LEU A 88 5.56 -6.09 -5.11
N LEU A 89 5.34 -4.93 -4.50
CA LEU A 89 5.33 -4.80 -3.04
C LEU A 89 4.15 -5.55 -2.43
N ALA A 90 2.97 -5.55 -3.06
CA ALA A 90 1.84 -6.38 -2.64
C ALA A 90 2.20 -7.87 -2.68
N TYR A 91 2.76 -8.35 -3.79
CA TYR A 91 3.14 -9.76 -3.94
C TYR A 91 4.20 -10.23 -2.92
N VAL A 92 5.14 -9.35 -2.54
CA VAL A 92 6.25 -9.68 -1.63
C VAL A 92 5.91 -9.42 -0.16
N GLY A 93 5.24 -8.30 0.12
CA GLY A 93 4.90 -7.85 1.47
C GLY A 93 3.66 -8.53 2.06
N GLY A 94 2.84 -9.18 1.24
CA GLY A 94 1.67 -9.89 1.72
C GLY A 94 0.91 -10.61 0.63
N GLY A 95 1.04 -11.94 0.61
CA GLY A 95 -0.16 -12.75 0.47
C GLY A 95 -1.07 -12.44 1.66
N ALA A 96 -1.84 -11.37 1.55
CA ALA A 96 -2.86 -10.96 2.50
C ALA A 96 -4.11 -10.52 1.72
N ALA A 97 -4.68 -11.50 1.02
CA ALA A 97 -6.10 -11.71 0.66
C ALA A 97 -6.17 -12.54 -0.63
#